data_AF-A0A520KVJ1-F1
#
_entry.id   AF-A0A520KVJ1-F1
#
_cell.length_a   1.000
_cell.length_b   1.000
_cell.length_c   1.000
_cell.angle_alpha   90.00
_cell.angle_beta   90.00
_cell.angle_gamma   90.00
#
_symmetry.space_group_name_H-M   'P 1'
#
loop_
_entity.id
_entity.type
_entity.pdbx_description
1 polymer ?
#
loop_
_entity_poly.entity_id
_entity_poly.type
_entity_poly.pdbx_seq_one_letter_code
_entity_poly.pdbx_strand_id
1 'polypeptide(L)'
;MNDDKKWGEILSEVEELCDLHGDAICDFRKCRDFNNRLSSLLQRFEEMECYKISDRMMDALMYCRPKTVTHCKDAYYVKGVLERIKDIIREGNAKCK
;
A
#
# COMPACT_ATOMS: atom_id res chain seq x y z
N MET A 1 -15.49 14.22 -12.03
CA MET A 1 -15.55 12.91 -11.35
C MET A 1 -15.52 13.23 -9.86
N ASN A 2 -16.55 12.89 -9.08
CA ASN A 2 -16.63 13.28 -7.66
C ASN A 2 -15.44 12.71 -6.89
N ASP A 3 -14.77 13.55 -6.10
CA ASP A 3 -13.63 13.17 -5.26
C ASP A 3 -13.96 11.98 -4.34
N ASP A 4 -15.20 11.88 -3.85
CA ASP A 4 -15.68 10.77 -3.03
C ASP A 4 -15.58 9.40 -3.72
N LYS A 5 -15.85 9.36 -5.03
CA LYS A 5 -15.75 8.11 -5.81
C LYS A 5 -14.29 7.70 -6.00
N LYS A 6 -13.41 8.67 -6.22
CA LYS A 6 -11.96 8.46 -6.36
C LYS A 6 -11.35 7.91 -5.07
N TRP A 7 -11.75 8.45 -3.91
CA TRP A 7 -11.31 7.98 -2.60
C TRP A 7 -11.86 6.60 -2.24
N GLY A 8 -13.10 6.29 -2.64
CA GLY A 8 -13.66 4.94 -2.50
C GLY A 8 -12.88 3.88 -3.27
N GLU A 9 -12.49 4.17 -4.52
CA GLU A 9 -11.66 3.27 -5.34
C GLU A 9 -10.26 3.07 -4.73
N ILE A 10 -9.64 4.15 -4.24
CA ILE A 10 -8.34 4.10 -3.55
C ILE A 10 -8.41 3.25 -2.28
N LEU A 11 -9.45 3.43 -1.47
CA LEU A 11 -9.63 2.66 -0.24
C LEU A 11 -9.79 1.16 -0.54
N SER A 12 -10.62 0.80 -1.53
CA SER A 12 -10.79 -0.59 -1.96
C SER A 12 -9.47 -1.21 -2.39
N GLU A 13 -8.65 -0.48 -3.15
CA GLU A 13 -7.35 -0.97 -3.60
C GLU A 13 -6.35 -1.16 -2.44
N VAL A 14 -6.35 -0.26 -1.44
CA VAL A 14 -5.52 -0.42 -0.24
C VAL A 14 -5.96 -1.64 0.59
N GLU A 15 -7.26 -1.89 0.69
CA GLU A 15 -7.81 -3.07 1.37
C GLU A 15 -7.37 -4.36 0.67
N GLU A 16 -7.49 -4.41 -0.66
CA GLU A 16 -7.00 -5.55 -1.45
C GLU A 16 -5.49 -5.78 -1.29
N LEU A 17 -4.70 -4.70 -1.18
CA LEU A 17 -3.25 -4.80 -0.92
C LEU A 17 -2.94 -5.35 0.47
N CYS A 18 -3.75 -5.00 1.49
CA CYS A 18 -3.62 -5.57 2.84
C CYS A 18 -3.85 -7.09 2.82
N ASP A 19 -4.90 -7.53 2.12
CA ASP A 19 -5.26 -8.94 2.01
C ASP A 19 -4.22 -9.72 1.20
N LEU A 20 -3.80 -9.18 0.05
CA LEU A 20 -2.78 -9.78 -0.80
C LEU A 20 -1.44 -9.94 -0.06
N HIS A 21 -1.03 -8.96 0.74
CA HIS A 21 0.19 -9.07 1.53
C HIS A 21 0.10 -10.15 2.62
N GLY A 22 -1.07 -10.30 3.26
CA GLY A 22 -1.34 -11.39 4.20
C GLY A 22 -1.14 -12.77 3.58
N ASP A 23 -1.57 -12.93 2.32
CA ASP A 23 -1.46 -14.16 1.55
C ASP A 23 -0.10 -14.34 0.85
N ALA A 24 0.71 -13.29 0.73
CA ALA A 24 1.96 -13.26 -0.04
C ALA A 24 3.22 -13.58 0.78
N ILE A 25 3.10 -13.87 2.09
CA ILE A 25 4.25 -14.08 3.00
C ILE A 25 5.21 -15.17 2.49
N CYS A 26 4.70 -16.12 1.70
CA CYS A 26 5.47 -17.24 1.12
C CYS A 26 5.39 -17.36 -0.41
N ASP A 27 4.70 -16.45 -1.12
CA ASP A 27 4.52 -16.54 -2.58
C ASP A 27 5.22 -15.37 -3.27
N PHE A 28 6.34 -15.69 -3.93
CA PHE A 28 7.15 -14.70 -4.65
C PHE A 28 6.36 -13.96 -5.74
N ARG A 29 5.44 -14.63 -6.45
CA ARG A 29 4.64 -14.00 -7.51
C ARG A 29 3.67 -12.99 -6.89
N LYS A 30 2.94 -13.40 -5.84
CA LYS A 30 2.04 -12.50 -5.12
C LYS A 30 2.78 -11.32 -4.47
N CYS A 31 3.98 -11.55 -3.94
CA CYS A 31 4.82 -10.49 -3.37
C CYS A 31 5.29 -9.48 -4.43
N ARG A 32 5.65 -9.96 -5.63
CA ARG A 32 6.00 -9.10 -6.77
C ARG A 32 4.78 -8.30 -7.26
N ASP A 33 3.62 -8.94 -7.37
CA ASP A 33 2.39 -8.29 -7.79
C ASP A 33 1.95 -7.23 -6.79
N PHE A 34 2.04 -7.54 -5.49
CA PHE A 34 1.84 -6.57 -4.41
C PHE A 34 2.78 -5.36 -4.56
N ASN A 35 4.08 -5.59 -4.77
CA ASN A 35 5.06 -4.50 -4.90
C ASN A 35 4.75 -3.58 -6.10
N ASN A 36 4.42 -4.16 -7.26
CA ASN A 36 4.06 -3.40 -8.46
C ASN A 36 2.80 -2.55 -8.25
N ARG A 37 1.76 -3.13 -7.64
CA ARG A 37 0.51 -2.44 -7.34
C ARG A 37 0.73 -1.32 -6.32
N LEU A 38 1.50 -1.58 -5.26
CA LEU A 38 1.85 -0.57 -4.26
C LEU A 38 2.63 0.60 -4.89
N SER A 39 3.55 0.32 -5.81
CA SER A 39 4.28 1.36 -6.54
C SER A 39 3.38 2.20 -7.46
N SER A 40 2.40 1.57 -8.10
CA SER A 40 1.43 2.28 -8.95
C SER A 40 0.50 3.17 -8.10
N LEU A 41 0.13 2.69 -6.91
CA LEU A 41 -0.68 3.43 -5.97
C LEU A 41 0.08 4.61 -5.36
N LEU A 42 1.38 4.44 -5.04
CA LEU A 42 2.26 5.53 -4.62
C LEU A 42 2.25 6.69 -5.63
N GLN A 43 2.42 6.38 -6.93
CA GLN A 43 2.40 7.39 -7.98
C GLN A 43 1.10 8.20 -7.98
N ARG A 44 -0.05 7.53 -7.79
CA ARG A 44 -1.36 8.21 -7.69
C ARG A 44 -1.46 9.12 -6.47
N PHE A 45 -0.89 8.71 -5.34
CA PHE A 45 -0.85 9.55 -4.13
C PHE A 45 0.08 10.76 -4.29
N GLU A 46 1.20 10.61 -5.00
CA GLU A 46 2.09 11.73 -5.34
C GLU A 46 1.42 12.73 -6.28
N GLU A 47 0.72 12.25 -7.31
CA GLU A 47 -0.07 13.10 -8.23
C GLU A 47 -1.20 13.86 -7.53
N MET A 48 -1.68 13.32 -6.39
CA MET A 48 -2.69 13.95 -5.55
C MET A 48 -2.09 14.83 -4.45
N GLU A 49 -0.77 15.01 -4.42
CA GLU A 49 -0.03 15.79 -3.41
C GLU A 49 -0.25 15.27 -1.97
N CYS A 50 -0.52 13.97 -1.84
CA CYS A 50 -0.75 13.31 -0.56
C CYS A 50 0.56 12.85 0.07
N TYR A 51 1.54 13.75 0.21
CA TYR A 51 2.94 13.41 0.55
C TYR A 51 3.08 12.56 1.81
N LYS A 52 2.25 12.80 2.85
CA LYS A 52 2.25 11.98 4.07
C LYS A 52 1.94 10.51 3.81
N ILE A 53 1.03 10.22 2.88
CA ILE A 53 0.69 8.84 2.49
C ILE A 53 1.79 8.29 1.58
N SER A 54 2.28 9.10 0.64
CA SER A 54 3.40 8.72 -0.24
C SER A 54 4.66 8.31 0.54
N ASP A 55 5.04 9.07 1.56
CA ASP A 55 6.17 8.74 2.45
C ASP A 55 5.99 7.37 3.12
N ARG A 56 4.76 7.07 3.58
CA ARG A 56 4.45 5.76 4.18
C ARG A 56 4.45 4.63 3.16
N MET A 57 4.03 4.89 1.93
CA MET A 57 4.13 3.91 0.86
C MET A 57 5.58 3.65 0.47
N MET A 58 6.41 4.68 0.43
CA MET A 58 7.85 4.55 0.26
C MET A 58 8.47 3.68 1.38
N ASP A 59 8.09 3.87 2.64
CA ASP A 59 8.50 2.98 3.74
C ASP A 59 8.16 1.52 3.38
N ALA A 60 6.89 1.22 3.07
CA ALA A 60 6.47 -0.13 2.73
C ALA A 60 7.23 -0.73 1.53
N LEU A 61 7.51 0.05 0.48
CA LEU A 61 8.29 -0.39 -0.68
C LEU A 61 9.76 -0.66 -0.36
N MET A 62 10.37 0.12 0.55
CA MET A 62 11.77 -0.10 0.96
C MET A 62 11.97 -1.44 1.67
N TYR A 63 10.96 -1.87 2.45
CA TYR A 63 10.97 -3.13 3.20
C TYR A 63 10.38 -4.31 2.41
N CYS A 64 9.46 -4.06 1.49
CA CYS A 64 8.94 -5.10 0.60
C CYS A 64 9.95 -5.40 -0.52
N ARG A 65 10.88 -6.33 -0.23
CA ARG A 65 11.89 -6.79 -1.19
C ARG A 65 11.58 -8.23 -1.63
N PRO A 66 10.88 -8.44 -2.77
CA PRO A 66 10.55 -9.78 -3.26
C PRO A 66 11.84 -10.58 -3.48
N LYS A 67 11.99 -11.71 -2.77
CA LYS A 67 13.09 -12.66 -2.95
C LYS A 67 12.53 -14.00 -3.35
N THR A 68 13.15 -14.63 -4.33
CA THR A 68 12.67 -15.88 -4.97
C THR A 68 12.66 -17.10 -4.05
N VAL A 69 13.40 -17.09 -2.93
CA VAL A 69 13.73 -18.32 -2.19
C VAL A 69 13.46 -18.23 -0.68
N THR A 70 13.11 -17.05 -0.15
CA THR A 70 13.00 -16.85 1.31
C THR A 70 11.71 -16.15 1.68
N HIS A 71 11.11 -16.58 2.79
CA HIS A 71 10.01 -15.90 3.47
C HIS A 71 10.29 -14.41 3.67
N CYS A 72 9.26 -13.58 3.54
CA CYS A 72 9.36 -12.15 3.80
C CYS A 72 9.60 -11.91 5.30
N LYS A 73 10.81 -11.46 5.66
CA LYS A 73 11.20 -11.17 7.05
C LYS A 73 10.49 -9.94 7.61
N ASP A 74 10.14 -9.02 6.72
CA ASP A 74 9.54 -7.74 7.05
C ASP A 74 8.01 -7.75 6.88
N ALA A 75 7.40 -8.93 6.72
CA ALA A 75 5.98 -9.07 6.45
C ALA A 75 5.10 -8.34 7.48
N TYR A 76 5.40 -8.50 8.77
CA TYR A 76 4.65 -7.82 9.83
C TYR A 76 4.81 -6.30 9.79
N TYR A 77 6.01 -5.82 9.43
CA TYR A 77 6.27 -4.39 9.30
C TYR A 77 5.47 -3.80 8.14
N VAL A 78 5.58 -4.42 6.95
CA VAL A 78 4.85 -3.97 5.75
C VAL A 78 3.35 -4.00 5.98
N LYS A 79 2.81 -5.05 6.60
CA LYS A 79 1.40 -5.12 7.00
C LYS A 79 1.00 -3.96 7.91
N GLY A 80 1.79 -3.69 8.95
CA GLY A 80 1.50 -2.61 9.90
C GLY A 80 1.59 -1.22 9.28
N VAL A 81 2.37 -1.03 8.21
CA VAL A 81 2.38 0.23 7.44
C VAL A 81 1.12 0.35 6.58
N LEU A 82 0.71 -0.72 5.90
CA LEU A 82 -0.53 -0.73 5.10
C LEU A 82 -1.79 -0.48 5.94
N GLU A 83 -1.88 -1.12 7.12
CA GLU A 83 -2.99 -0.89 8.04
C GLU A 83 -3.08 0.57 8.48
N ARG A 84 -1.94 1.21 8.77
CA ARG A 84 -1.88 2.65 9.08
C ARG A 84 -2.31 3.52 7.91
N ILE A 85 -1.92 3.18 6.68
CA ILE A 85 -2.36 3.90 5.47
C ILE A 85 -3.87 3.79 5.30
N LYS A 86 -4.43 2.58 5.46
CA LYS A 86 -5.87 2.32 5.41
C LYS A 86 -6.63 3.16 6.43
N ASP A 87 -6.14 3.23 7.66
CA ASP A 87 -6.78 4.01 8.73
C ASP A 87 -6.74 5.52 8.42
N ILE A 88 -5.61 6.05 7.92
CA ILE A 88 -5.50 7.46 7.48
C ILE A 88 -6.53 7.81 6.40
N ILE A 89 -6.73 6.91 5.43
CA ILE A 89 -7.70 7.10 4.35
C ILE A 89 -9.13 7.03 4.89
N ARG A 90 -9.45 6.04 5.74
CA ARG A 90 -10.79 5.86 6.34
C ARG A 90 -11.20 7.02 7.24
N GLU A 91 -10.27 7.57 8.02
CA GLU A 91 -10.54 8.69 8.91
C GLU A 91 -10.78 10.01 8.16
N GLY A 92 -10.65 10.04 6.83
CA GLY A 92 -10.69 11.28 6.05
C GLY A 92 -9.54 12.23 6.38
N ASN A 93 -8.54 11.74 7.11
CA ASN A 93 -7.29 12.43 7.43
C ASN A 93 -6.35 12.49 6.22
N ALA A 94 -6.69 11.79 5.14
CA ALA A 94 -6.13 11.96 3.80
C ALA A 94 -6.57 13.29 3.12
N LYS A 95 -6.74 14.38 3.88
CA LYS A 95 -6.72 15.72 3.29
C LYS A 95 -5.30 15.96 2.82
N CYS A 96 -5.04 15.57 1.59
CA CYS A 96 -3.82 15.88 0.85
C CYS A 96 -3.62 17.39 0.96
N LYS A 97 -2.41 17.76 1.37
CA LYS A 97 -2.12 19.07 1.94
C LYS A 97 -1.13 19.77 1.05
#